data_AF-R0KU77-F1
#
_entry.id   AF-R0KU77-F1
#
_cell.length_a   1.000
_cell.length_b   1.000
_cell.length_c   1.000
_cell.angle_alpha   90.00
_cell.angle_beta   90.00
_cell.angle_gamma   90.00
#
_symmetry.space_group_name_H-M   'P 1'
#
loop_
_entity.id
_entity.type
_entity.pdbx_description
1 polymer ?
#
loop_
_entity_poly.entity_id
_entity_poly.type
_entity_poly.pdbx_seq_one_letter_code
_entity_poly.pdbx_strand_id
1 'polypeptide(L)'
;MYRLDRTQHPLPSRSNRPMVARHVKQNTGQSLGASHPRNVAVGLFARLPRELRNRIYAFCLQGAYDNEVIVRRAALGQPHRFAHLIRESCGQFSYQWVEDPVTACLGTRSLGYDVGREMLECYYWTRTFKFSHPELCLLGPFLQTDGFGFGMIPAHYARRLQIQIQPLYLTFLLPEERALEEQQCCRAIETLSAIQTTRTEVAIEIDLSQGSLNDADYERFSDVAATFTAKVKKEVDNLKGAGLHITLAAVGY
;
A
#
# COMPACT_ATOMS: atom_id res chain seq x y z
N MET A 1 -6.71 -32.34 -38.80
CA MET A 1 -7.16 -31.05 -39.36
C MET A 1 -6.45 -29.96 -38.55
N TYR A 2 -5.55 -29.10 -39.02
CA TYR A 2 -5.12 -28.68 -40.36
C TYR A 2 -3.58 -28.49 -40.42
N ARG A 3 -3.06 -28.54 -41.65
CA ARG A 3 -1.67 -28.47 -42.14
C ARG A 3 -0.82 -27.30 -41.64
N LEU A 4 0.46 -27.60 -41.41
CA LEU A 4 1.59 -26.69 -41.61
C LEU A 4 1.99 -26.74 -43.09
N ASP A 5 1.92 -25.61 -43.80
CA ASP A 5 2.52 -25.47 -45.13
C ASP A 5 3.65 -24.44 -45.09
N ARG A 6 4.83 -24.90 -45.52
CA ARG A 6 5.96 -24.10 -45.95
C ARG A 6 5.64 -23.51 -47.33
N THR A 7 5.96 -22.25 -47.56
CA THR A 7 6.28 -21.75 -48.90
C THR A 7 7.39 -20.71 -48.85
N GLN A 8 8.30 -20.86 -49.81
CA GLN A 8 9.52 -20.09 -50.03
C GLN A 8 9.25 -18.82 -50.88
N HIS A 9 10.13 -17.83 -50.68
CA HIS A 9 10.50 -16.61 -51.44
C HIS A 9 10.06 -16.42 -52.91
N PRO A 10 9.95 -15.15 -53.40
CA PRO A 10 11.12 -14.44 -53.96
C PRO A 10 11.22 -12.92 -53.68
N LEU A 11 12.46 -12.43 -53.70
CA LEU A 11 12.83 -11.00 -53.84
C LEU A 11 12.55 -10.50 -55.26
N PRO A 12 12.42 -9.16 -55.44
CA PRO A 12 13.06 -8.53 -56.58
C PRO A 12 13.91 -7.29 -56.22
N SER A 13 15.17 -7.37 -56.67
CA SER A 13 15.97 -6.35 -57.37
C SER A 13 15.76 -4.84 -57.13
N ARG A 14 16.88 -4.24 -56.69
CA ARG A 14 17.40 -2.87 -56.91
C ARG A 14 16.70 -1.99 -57.95
N SER A 15 16.40 -0.76 -57.53
CA SER A 15 16.34 0.42 -58.38
C SER A 15 17.13 1.55 -57.71
N ASN A 16 18.22 1.97 -58.37
CA ASN A 16 19.02 3.15 -58.06
C ASN A 16 18.22 4.43 -58.40
N ARG A 17 18.18 5.41 -57.49
CA ARG A 17 18.26 6.85 -57.81
C ARG A 17 18.46 7.72 -56.56
N PRO A 18 19.02 8.93 -56.71
CA PRO A 18 20.04 9.48 -55.81
C PRO A 18 19.50 10.38 -54.69
N MET A 19 20.42 10.63 -53.74
CA MET A 19 20.36 11.63 -52.67
C MET A 19 19.85 12.99 -53.15
N VAL A 20 18.86 13.52 -52.42
CA VAL A 20 18.68 14.97 -52.29
C VAL A 20 18.81 15.28 -50.81
N ALA A 21 19.91 15.96 -50.47
CA ALA A 21 20.17 16.47 -49.14
C ALA A 21 19.08 17.48 -48.75
N ARG A 22 18.16 17.08 -47.88
CA ARG A 22 17.32 18.03 -47.15
C ARG A 22 18.14 18.58 -46.00
N HIS A 23 18.71 19.76 -46.23
CA HIS A 23 19.07 20.69 -45.15
C HIS A 23 17.80 20.98 -44.34
N VAL A 24 17.63 20.26 -43.23
CA VAL A 24 16.75 20.68 -42.16
C VAL A 24 17.43 21.90 -41.54
N LYS A 25 16.96 23.09 -41.92
CA LYS A 25 17.30 24.33 -41.22
C LYS A 25 16.99 24.12 -39.75
N GLN A 26 18.04 24.18 -38.93
CA GLN A 26 17.95 24.43 -37.51
C GLN A 26 17.18 25.73 -37.31
N ASN A 27 15.88 25.64 -37.04
CA ASN A 27 15.18 26.69 -36.34
C ASN A 27 15.42 26.44 -34.85
N THR A 28 16.52 26.99 -34.35
CA THR A 28 16.68 27.43 -32.97
C THR A 28 15.62 28.47 -32.66
N GLY A 29 14.37 28.02 -32.52
CA GLY A 29 13.34 28.72 -31.78
C GLY A 29 13.57 28.43 -30.31
N GLN A 30 14.33 29.30 -29.66
CA GLN A 30 14.36 29.37 -28.20
C GLN A 30 12.92 29.46 -27.69
N SER A 31 12.41 28.37 -27.14
CA SER A 31 11.26 28.39 -26.22
C SER A 31 11.76 28.92 -24.87
N LEU A 32 12.07 30.22 -24.83
CA LEU A 32 12.26 30.98 -23.61
C LEU A 32 10.87 31.48 -23.20
N GLY A 33 10.21 30.81 -22.25
CA GLY A 33 8.96 31.36 -21.74
C GLY A 33 8.13 30.55 -20.74
N ALA A 34 8.35 29.24 -20.59
CA ALA A 34 7.48 28.41 -19.73
C ALA A 34 8.16 27.81 -18.48
N SER A 35 9.48 27.95 -18.33
CA SER A 35 10.26 27.25 -17.29
C SER A 35 10.61 28.09 -16.05
N HIS A 36 10.39 29.40 -16.08
CA HIS A 36 10.91 30.31 -15.05
C HIS A 36 10.21 30.21 -13.67
N PRO A 37 8.87 30.24 -13.55
CA PRO A 37 8.22 30.24 -12.24
C PRO A 37 8.34 28.89 -11.51
N ARG A 38 8.32 27.77 -12.26
CA ARG A 38 8.46 26.42 -11.71
C ARG A 38 9.83 26.20 -11.08
N ASN A 39 10.89 26.67 -11.74
CA ASN A 39 12.26 26.55 -11.24
C ASN A 39 12.52 27.43 -10.00
N VAL A 40 11.92 28.63 -9.96
CA VAL A 40 11.99 29.51 -8.78
C VAL A 40 11.24 28.89 -7.60
N ALA A 41 10.03 28.35 -7.81
CA ALA A 41 9.25 27.71 -6.74
C ALA A 41 9.96 26.49 -6.14
N VAL A 42 10.53 25.61 -6.99
CA VAL A 42 11.33 24.45 -6.53
C VAL A 42 12.57 24.91 -5.76
N GLY A 43 13.27 25.94 -6.27
CA GLY A 43 14.44 26.50 -5.60
C GLY A 43 14.13 27.14 -4.24
N LEU A 44 12.99 27.84 -4.11
CA LEU A 44 12.52 28.37 -2.83
C LEU A 44 12.15 27.25 -1.86
N PHE A 45 11.41 26.24 -2.34
CA PHE A 45 11.00 25.10 -1.53
C PHE A 45 12.21 24.33 -0.96
N ALA A 46 13.21 24.04 -1.79
CA ALA A 46 14.42 23.32 -1.36
C ALA A 46 15.22 24.08 -0.29
N ARG A 47 15.10 25.41 -0.23
CA ARG A 47 15.77 26.27 0.75
C ARG A 47 15.00 26.43 2.07
N LEU A 48 13.73 26.01 2.13
CA LEU A 48 12.96 26.04 3.38
C LEU A 48 13.60 25.10 4.41
N PRO A 49 13.59 25.43 5.71
CA PRO A 49 13.93 24.49 6.77
C PRO A 49 13.12 23.18 6.69
N ARG A 50 13.71 22.07 7.15
CA ARG A 50 13.09 20.73 7.11
C ARG A 50 11.73 20.71 7.82
N GLU A 51 11.60 21.45 8.91
CA GLU A 51 10.37 21.56 9.69
C GLU A 51 9.24 22.20 8.89
N LEU A 52 9.53 23.23 8.08
CA LEU A 52 8.54 23.85 7.21
C LEU A 52 8.17 22.93 6.04
N ARG A 53 9.15 22.25 5.45
CA ARG A 53 8.87 21.24 4.40
C ARG A 53 7.99 20.12 4.94
N ASN A 54 8.24 19.63 6.15
CA ASN A 54 7.41 18.62 6.82
C ASN A 54 5.95 19.07 7.00
N ARG A 55 5.72 20.34 7.34
CA ARG A 55 4.36 20.88 7.44
C ARG A 55 3.68 20.94 6.07
N ILE A 56 4.41 21.32 5.02
CA ILE A 56 3.90 21.32 3.64
C ILE A 56 3.56 19.90 3.20
N TYR A 57 4.46 18.93 3.40
CA TYR A 57 4.18 17.53 3.08
C TYR A 57 2.97 17.02 3.86
N ALA A 58 2.91 17.24 5.17
CA ALA A 58 1.78 16.80 5.99
C ALA A 58 0.45 17.37 5.49
N PHE A 59 0.42 18.64 5.08
CA PHE A 59 -0.75 19.25 4.47
C PHE A 59 -1.11 18.58 3.13
N CYS A 60 -0.14 18.37 2.24
CA CYS A 60 -0.36 17.73 0.94
C CYS A 60 -0.79 16.25 1.03
N LEU A 61 -0.40 15.59 2.12
CA LEU A 61 -0.65 14.17 2.35
C LEU A 61 -1.90 13.92 3.19
N GLN A 62 -2.52 14.95 3.77
CA GLN A 62 -3.73 14.76 4.55
C GLN A 62 -4.87 14.26 3.65
N GLY A 63 -5.56 13.21 4.06
CA GLY A 63 -6.72 12.73 3.31
C GLY A 63 -7.92 13.65 3.51
N ALA A 64 -8.84 13.65 2.55
CA ALA A 64 -10.00 14.53 2.57
C ALA A 64 -10.95 14.25 3.75
N TYR A 65 -11.01 13.00 4.22
CA TYR A 65 -11.85 12.56 5.33
C TYR A 65 -11.04 12.24 6.58
N ASP A 66 -10.01 11.43 6.41
CA ASP A 66 -9.15 10.92 7.46
C ASP A 66 -7.75 10.66 6.89
N ASN A 67 -6.87 10.08 7.70
CA ASN A 67 -5.52 9.70 7.28
C ASN A 67 -5.38 8.18 7.14
N GLU A 68 -6.47 7.47 6.91
CA GLU A 68 -6.50 6.03 6.83
C GLU A 68 -6.17 5.55 5.42
N VAL A 69 -5.38 4.48 5.35
CA VAL A 69 -4.97 3.87 4.09
C VAL A 69 -5.20 2.37 4.21
N ILE A 70 -6.13 1.82 3.43
CA ILE A 70 -6.29 0.36 3.33
C ILE A 70 -5.22 -0.17 2.40
N VAL A 71 -4.42 -1.11 2.88
CA VAL A 71 -3.43 -1.82 2.07
C VAL A 71 -4.11 -3.04 1.45
N ARG A 72 -4.13 -3.10 0.11
CA ARG A 72 -4.66 -4.23 -0.65
C ARG A 72 -3.65 -4.75 -1.66
N ARG A 73 -3.89 -5.96 -2.14
CA ARG A 73 -3.14 -6.49 -3.27
C ARG A 73 -3.40 -5.63 -4.50
N ALA A 74 -2.33 -5.19 -5.16
CA ALA A 74 -2.47 -4.46 -6.41
C ALA A 74 -3.05 -5.37 -7.50
N ALA A 75 -3.83 -4.78 -8.42
CA ALA A 75 -4.32 -5.49 -9.59
C ALA A 75 -3.16 -5.99 -10.47
N LEU A 76 -3.39 -7.06 -11.22
CA LEU A 76 -2.41 -7.62 -12.16
C LEU A 76 -1.95 -6.54 -13.16
N GLY A 77 -0.64 -6.37 -13.31
CA GLY A 77 -0.04 -5.41 -14.24
C GLY A 77 0.30 -4.04 -13.64
N GLN A 78 0.03 -3.80 -12.35
CA GLN A 78 0.45 -2.58 -11.68
C GLN A 78 1.95 -2.59 -11.31
N PRO A 79 2.62 -1.42 -11.32
CA PRO A 79 4.05 -1.33 -11.02
C PRO A 79 4.36 -1.56 -9.53
N HIS A 80 3.37 -1.37 -8.65
CA HIS A 80 3.52 -1.58 -7.21
C HIS A 80 2.88 -2.89 -6.77
N ARG A 81 3.49 -3.54 -5.77
CA ARG A 81 2.98 -4.78 -5.17
C ARG A 81 1.67 -4.58 -4.38
N PHE A 82 1.45 -3.36 -3.90
CA PHE A 82 0.32 -3.00 -3.04
C PHE A 82 -0.44 -1.81 -3.63
N ALA A 83 -1.77 -1.87 -3.58
CA ALA A 83 -2.63 -0.73 -3.75
C ALA A 83 -2.88 -0.09 -2.38
N HIS A 84 -2.71 1.22 -2.30
CA HIS A 84 -3.00 2.00 -1.10
C HIS A 84 -4.32 2.73 -1.35
N LEU A 85 -5.37 2.39 -0.62
CA LEU A 85 -6.70 2.94 -0.85
C LEU A 85 -7.06 3.95 0.23
N ILE A 86 -7.52 5.13 -0.19
CA ILE A 86 -8.03 6.19 0.69
C ILE A 86 -9.51 6.43 0.43
N ARG A 87 -10.18 7.10 1.37
CA ARG A 87 -11.56 7.55 1.18
C ARG A 87 -11.58 8.83 0.35
N GLU A 88 -12.39 8.84 -0.70
CA GLU A 88 -12.70 10.01 -1.50
C GLU A 88 -14.20 10.28 -1.50
N SER A 89 -14.57 11.56 -1.57
CA SER A 89 -15.97 11.99 -1.56
C SER A 89 -16.57 11.71 -2.92
N CYS A 90 -17.69 10.99 -2.94
CA CYS A 90 -18.52 10.86 -4.15
C CYS A 90 -19.88 11.58 -4.00
N GLY A 91 -20.05 12.38 -2.95
CA GLY A 91 -21.28 13.07 -2.62
C GLY A 91 -21.32 13.55 -1.17
N GLN A 92 -22.42 14.19 -0.78
CA GLN A 92 -22.55 14.88 0.50
C GLN A 92 -22.45 13.93 1.72
N PHE A 93 -22.81 12.66 1.56
CA PHE A 93 -22.78 11.64 2.62
C PHE A 93 -22.26 10.29 2.14
N SER A 94 -21.55 10.27 1.01
CA SER A 94 -21.06 9.05 0.39
C SER A 94 -19.57 9.18 0.11
N TYR A 95 -18.88 8.06 0.30
CA TYR A 95 -17.47 7.95 -0.04
C TYR A 95 -17.23 6.67 -0.83
N GLN A 96 -16.11 6.67 -1.54
CA GLN A 96 -15.58 5.51 -2.24
C GLN A 96 -14.13 5.30 -1.83
N TRP A 97 -13.67 4.05 -1.95
CA TRP A 97 -12.26 3.72 -1.79
C TRP A 97 -11.57 3.85 -3.15
N VAL A 98 -10.60 4.75 -3.24
CA VAL A 98 -9.82 4.99 -4.46
C VAL A 98 -8.33 4.84 -4.16
N GLU A 99 -7.54 4.53 -5.19
CA GLU A 99 -6.08 4.53 -5.04
C GLU A 99 -5.58 5.92 -4.64
N ASP A 100 -4.71 5.96 -3.63
CA ASP A 100 -4.17 7.19 -3.10
C ASP A 100 -3.30 7.86 -4.17
N PRO A 101 -3.68 9.05 -4.70
CA PRO A 101 -2.94 9.73 -5.77
C PRO A 101 -1.51 10.07 -5.36
N VAL A 102 -1.23 10.16 -4.06
CA VAL A 102 0.13 10.33 -3.53
C VAL A 102 1.05 9.20 -3.99
N THR A 103 0.55 7.97 -4.10
CA THR A 103 1.37 6.83 -4.51
C THR A 103 1.90 6.98 -5.94
N ALA A 104 1.09 7.53 -6.85
CA ALA A 104 1.54 7.86 -8.21
C ALA A 104 2.59 8.99 -8.20
N CYS A 105 2.43 10.00 -7.34
CA CYS A 105 3.44 11.05 -7.17
C CYS A 105 4.78 10.48 -6.68
N LEU A 106 4.74 9.58 -5.69
CA LEU A 106 5.93 8.92 -5.14
C LEU A 106 6.55 7.94 -6.15
N GLY A 107 5.74 7.24 -6.96
CA GLY A 107 6.22 6.27 -7.94
C GLY A 107 6.90 6.86 -9.18
N THR A 108 6.60 8.11 -9.55
CA THR A 108 7.01 8.67 -10.85
C THR A 108 8.42 9.26 -10.93
N ARG A 109 9.25 9.21 -9.87
CA ARG A 109 10.57 9.89 -9.77
C ARG A 109 10.56 11.39 -10.13
N SER A 110 9.38 11.98 -10.37
CA SER A 110 9.19 13.32 -10.91
C SER A 110 9.51 14.42 -9.89
N LEU A 111 9.45 14.08 -8.60
CA LEU A 111 9.78 14.95 -7.48
C LEU A 111 11.30 15.06 -7.21
N GLY A 112 12.11 14.19 -7.81
CA GLY A 112 13.51 14.01 -7.43
C GLY A 112 13.67 13.14 -6.18
N TYR A 113 14.87 12.57 -6.00
CA TYR A 113 15.12 11.55 -4.97
C TYR A 113 14.93 12.08 -3.54
N ASP A 114 15.54 13.23 -3.22
CA ASP A 114 15.51 13.76 -1.86
C ASP A 114 14.11 14.18 -1.42
N VAL A 115 13.38 14.91 -2.28
CA VAL A 115 12.00 15.33 -2.01
C VAL A 115 11.08 14.12 -1.92
N GLY A 116 11.21 13.15 -2.84
CA GLY A 116 10.41 11.93 -2.81
C GLY A 116 10.63 11.14 -1.53
N ARG A 117 11.88 10.97 -1.09
CA ARG A 117 12.24 10.31 0.17
C ARG A 117 11.66 11.05 1.37
N GLU A 118 11.82 12.36 1.41
CA GLU A 118 11.27 13.23 2.47
C GLU A 118 9.75 13.16 2.58
N MET A 119 9.07 13.13 1.43
CA MET A 119 7.62 13.04 1.33
C MET A 119 7.13 11.64 1.72
N LEU A 120 7.84 10.59 1.33
CA LEU A 120 7.54 9.20 1.73
C LEU A 120 7.71 8.99 3.24
N GLU A 121 8.75 9.57 3.85
CA GLU A 121 8.89 9.58 5.31
C GLU A 121 7.67 10.21 5.97
N CYS A 122 7.25 11.37 5.48
CA CYS A 122 6.06 12.04 5.99
C CYS A 122 4.80 11.18 5.80
N TYR A 123 4.66 10.51 4.65
CA TYR A 123 3.55 9.60 4.36
C TYR A 123 3.44 8.48 5.38
N TYR A 124 4.53 7.78 5.67
CA TYR A 124 4.54 6.70 6.68
C TYR A 124 4.27 7.22 8.10
N TRP A 125 4.63 8.46 8.41
CA TRP A 125 4.41 9.06 9.73
C TRP A 125 2.97 9.52 9.95
N THR A 126 2.34 10.09 8.92
CA THR A 126 1.04 10.75 9.05
C THR A 126 -0.13 9.81 8.77
N ARG A 127 0.06 8.77 7.96
CA ARG A 127 -0.98 7.78 7.65
C ARG A 127 -1.14 6.70 8.71
N THR A 128 -2.36 6.16 8.78
CA THR A 128 -2.71 4.96 9.52
C THR A 128 -2.99 3.84 8.51
N PHE A 129 -2.13 2.82 8.48
CA PHE A 129 -2.27 1.73 7.52
C PHE A 129 -3.16 0.63 8.08
N LYS A 130 -4.18 0.24 7.32
CA LYS A 130 -5.19 -0.74 7.72
C LYS A 130 -5.05 -2.05 6.95
N PHE A 131 -5.16 -3.14 7.69
CA PHE A 131 -5.22 -4.49 7.17
C PHE A 131 -6.51 -5.14 7.66
N SER A 132 -7.39 -5.50 6.73
CA SER A 132 -8.54 -6.36 7.02
C SER A 132 -8.09 -7.82 7.17
N HIS A 133 -8.91 -8.64 7.83
CA HIS A 133 -8.60 -10.06 8.03
C HIS A 133 -8.18 -10.80 6.75
N PRO A 134 -8.88 -10.66 5.59
CA PRO A 134 -8.48 -11.35 4.36
C PRO A 134 -7.15 -10.87 3.75
N GLU A 135 -6.67 -9.68 4.15
CA GLU A 135 -5.47 -9.05 3.61
C GLU A 135 -4.28 -9.16 4.59
N LEU A 136 -4.42 -9.90 5.70
CA LEU A 136 -3.36 -10.09 6.69
C LEU A 136 -2.09 -10.70 6.08
N CYS A 137 -2.23 -11.53 5.06
CA CYS A 137 -1.10 -12.10 4.33
C CYS A 137 -0.18 -11.02 3.69
N LEU A 138 -0.65 -9.79 3.53
CA LEU A 138 0.12 -8.67 3.00
C LEU A 138 0.96 -7.95 4.05
N LEU A 139 0.69 -8.14 5.34
CA LEU A 139 1.33 -7.39 6.43
C LEU A 139 2.84 -7.55 6.42
N GLY A 140 3.34 -8.79 6.41
CA GLY A 140 4.77 -9.08 6.34
C GLY A 140 5.44 -8.49 5.10
N PRO A 141 4.95 -8.80 3.87
CA PRO A 141 5.42 -8.17 2.65
C PRO A 141 5.43 -6.64 2.70
N PHE A 142 4.38 -6.02 3.21
CA PHE A 142 4.28 -4.56 3.31
C PHE A 142 5.39 -4.01 4.20
N LEU A 143 5.58 -4.58 5.39
CA LEU A 143 6.58 -4.11 6.35
C LEU A 143 8.03 -4.21 5.83
N GLN A 144 8.31 -5.20 4.97
CA GLN A 144 9.68 -5.54 4.55
C GLN A 144 10.05 -5.06 3.15
N THR A 145 9.08 -4.59 2.35
CA THR A 145 9.33 -4.21 0.95
C THR A 145 9.50 -2.70 0.80
N ASP A 146 10.55 -2.27 0.11
CA ASP A 146 10.65 -0.90 -0.41
C ASP A 146 9.78 -0.77 -1.66
N GLY A 147 8.52 -0.40 -1.46
CA GLY A 147 7.53 -0.33 -2.54
C GLY A 147 7.70 0.85 -3.49
N PHE A 148 8.48 1.86 -3.11
CA PHE A 148 8.63 3.12 -3.85
C PHE A 148 10.05 3.36 -4.37
N GLY A 149 11.03 2.57 -3.94
CA GLY A 149 12.41 2.62 -4.43
C GLY A 149 13.26 3.75 -3.83
N PHE A 150 12.89 4.22 -2.63
CA PHE A 150 13.64 5.28 -1.92
C PHE A 150 14.52 4.74 -0.79
N GLY A 151 14.68 3.42 -0.67
CA GLY A 151 15.42 2.77 0.42
C GLY A 151 14.68 2.86 1.76
N MET A 152 13.35 2.97 1.73
CA MET A 152 12.52 3.16 2.92
C MET A 152 11.47 2.05 2.99
N ILE A 153 11.51 1.26 4.05
CA ILE A 153 10.53 0.18 4.30
C ILE A 153 9.58 0.56 5.45
N PRO A 154 8.28 0.25 5.36
CA PRO A 154 7.30 0.62 6.38
C PRO A 154 7.67 0.18 7.80
N ALA A 155 8.36 -0.95 7.99
CA ALA A 155 8.78 -1.41 9.33
C ALA A 155 9.59 -0.38 10.14
N HIS A 156 10.29 0.54 9.49
CA HIS A 156 11.13 1.54 10.16
C HIS A 156 10.43 2.90 10.33
N TYR A 157 9.42 3.18 9.50
CA TYR A 157 8.86 4.52 9.37
C TYR A 157 7.36 4.57 9.70
N ALA A 158 6.58 3.51 9.46
CA ALA A 158 5.15 3.52 9.72
C ALA A 158 4.87 3.72 11.21
N ARG A 159 4.09 4.74 11.57
CA ARG A 159 3.80 5.05 12.98
C ARG A 159 2.51 4.46 13.50
N ARG A 160 1.55 4.16 12.63
CA ARG A 160 0.22 3.70 13.02
C ARG A 160 -0.23 2.57 12.10
N LEU A 161 -0.49 1.42 12.70
CA LEU A 161 -1.07 0.25 12.04
C LEU A 161 -2.39 -0.10 12.70
N GLN A 162 -3.40 -0.42 11.90
CA GLN A 162 -4.66 -0.98 12.37
C GLN A 162 -4.90 -2.31 11.68
N ILE A 163 -5.20 -3.34 12.48
CA ILE A 163 -5.30 -4.71 12.02
C ILE A 163 -6.63 -5.25 12.53
N GLN A 164 -7.46 -5.72 11.62
CA GLN A 164 -8.71 -6.36 11.96
C GLN A 164 -8.57 -7.87 11.83
N ILE A 165 -9.01 -8.60 12.86
CA ILE A 165 -9.07 -10.06 12.88
C ILE A 165 -10.53 -10.44 13.11
N GLN A 166 -11.04 -11.36 12.31
CA GLN A 166 -12.42 -11.84 12.37
C GLN A 166 -12.44 -13.31 12.75
N PRO A 167 -12.46 -13.67 14.06
CA PRO A 167 -12.40 -15.07 14.47
C PRO A 167 -13.56 -15.91 13.95
N LEU A 168 -14.73 -15.31 13.79
CA LEU A 168 -15.91 -15.97 13.24
C LEU A 168 -15.81 -16.22 11.73
N TYR A 169 -14.83 -15.66 11.03
CA TYR A 169 -14.60 -16.01 9.63
C TYR A 169 -14.31 -17.52 9.46
N LEU A 170 -13.68 -18.14 10.47
CA LEU A 170 -13.35 -19.56 10.47
C LEU A 170 -14.57 -20.48 10.41
N THR A 171 -15.77 -20.00 10.79
CA THR A 171 -16.98 -20.83 10.77
C THR A 171 -17.40 -21.21 9.36
N PHE A 172 -17.04 -20.40 8.37
CA PHE A 172 -17.36 -20.62 6.96
C PHE A 172 -16.35 -21.49 6.22
N LEU A 173 -15.25 -21.87 6.88
CA LEU A 173 -14.16 -22.66 6.30
C LEU A 173 -14.26 -24.14 6.66
N LEU A 174 -13.69 -25.01 5.82
CA LEU A 174 -13.50 -26.43 6.13
C LEU A 174 -12.43 -26.61 7.23
N PRO A 175 -12.44 -27.72 8.00
CA PRO A 175 -11.51 -27.90 9.11
C PRO A 175 -10.01 -27.74 8.76
N GLU A 176 -9.59 -28.21 7.59
CA GLU A 176 -8.20 -28.07 7.13
C GLU A 176 -7.85 -26.61 6.78
N GLU A 177 -8.80 -25.90 6.17
CA GLU A 177 -8.69 -24.48 5.83
C GLU A 177 -8.66 -23.60 7.07
N ARG A 178 -9.41 -23.96 8.13
CA ARG A 178 -9.37 -23.27 9.43
C ARG A 178 -7.98 -23.30 10.04
N ALA A 179 -7.36 -24.49 10.09
CA ALA A 179 -6.02 -24.63 10.65
C ALA A 179 -4.99 -23.81 9.87
N LEU A 180 -5.13 -23.76 8.54
CA LEU A 180 -4.30 -22.95 7.67
C LEU A 180 -4.51 -21.45 7.90
N GLU A 181 -5.77 -20.99 7.97
CA GLU A 181 -6.12 -19.59 8.20
C GLU A 181 -5.64 -19.10 9.57
N GLU A 182 -5.86 -19.89 10.63
CA GLU A 182 -5.33 -19.61 11.97
C GLU A 182 -3.81 -19.46 11.94
N GLN A 183 -3.11 -20.38 11.28
CA GLN A 183 -1.66 -20.33 11.16
C GLN A 183 -1.19 -19.10 10.37
N GLN A 184 -1.87 -18.76 9.27
CA GLN A 184 -1.54 -17.59 8.46
C GLN A 184 -1.76 -16.29 9.24
N CYS A 185 -2.85 -16.18 9.98
CA CYS A 185 -3.13 -15.04 10.84
C CYS A 185 -2.06 -14.89 11.94
N CYS A 186 -1.75 -15.96 12.68
CA CYS A 186 -0.70 -15.91 13.71
C CYS A 186 0.66 -15.52 13.11
N ARG A 187 1.05 -16.11 11.99
CA ARG A 187 2.29 -15.73 11.28
C ARG A 187 2.28 -14.28 10.83
N ALA A 188 1.15 -13.77 10.36
CA ALA A 188 1.02 -12.36 9.98
C ALA A 188 1.25 -11.45 11.19
N ILE A 189 0.66 -11.76 12.34
CA ILE A 189 0.87 -11.02 13.59
C ILE A 189 2.34 -11.10 14.03
N GLU A 190 2.95 -12.29 13.98
CA GLU A 190 4.37 -12.48 14.28
C GLU A 190 5.27 -11.57 13.42
N THR A 191 4.89 -11.26 12.17
CA THR A 191 5.67 -10.35 11.32
C THR A 191 5.77 -8.92 11.84
N LEU A 192 4.91 -8.52 12.80
CA LEU A 192 5.03 -7.24 13.50
C LEU A 192 6.34 -7.12 14.28
N SER A 193 6.99 -8.24 14.61
CA SER A 193 8.35 -8.25 15.18
C SER A 193 9.39 -7.58 14.27
N ALA A 194 9.10 -7.42 12.97
CA ALA A 194 9.96 -6.68 12.04
C ALA A 194 9.98 -5.17 12.33
N ILE A 195 9.03 -4.63 13.10
CA ILE A 195 8.97 -3.21 13.45
C ILE A 195 10.12 -2.88 14.41
N GLN A 196 11.08 -2.07 13.94
CA GLN A 196 12.31 -1.77 14.68
C GLN A 196 12.22 -0.49 15.54
N THR A 197 11.07 0.17 15.55
CA THR A 197 10.88 1.47 16.19
C THR A 197 9.85 1.38 17.31
N THR A 198 10.16 2.00 18.45
CA THR A 198 9.25 2.12 19.60
C THR A 198 8.15 3.16 19.38
N ARG A 199 8.17 3.87 18.24
CA ARG A 199 7.18 4.92 17.94
C ARG A 199 5.98 4.41 17.15
N THR A 200 5.96 3.12 16.81
CA THR A 200 4.84 2.53 16.07
C THR A 200 3.79 2.03 17.06
N GLU A 201 2.59 2.56 16.91
CA GLU A 201 1.40 2.10 17.58
C GLU A 201 0.66 1.11 16.68
N VAL A 202 0.38 -0.07 17.20
CA VAL A 202 -0.40 -1.10 16.51
C VAL A 202 -1.70 -1.30 17.25
N ALA A 203 -2.83 -1.09 16.59
CA ALA A 203 -4.14 -1.44 17.14
C ALA A 203 -4.66 -2.70 16.44
N ILE A 204 -4.96 -3.71 17.23
CA ILE A 204 -5.55 -4.97 16.77
C ILE A 204 -6.99 -5.02 17.28
N GLU A 205 -7.91 -5.09 16.35
CA GLU A 205 -9.34 -5.22 16.57
C GLU A 205 -9.77 -6.66 16.34
N ILE A 206 -10.33 -7.29 17.37
CA ILE A 206 -10.99 -8.58 17.27
C ILE A 206 -12.47 -8.31 17.01
N ASP A 207 -12.87 -8.44 15.74
CA ASP A 207 -14.24 -8.27 15.29
C ASP A 207 -15.02 -9.58 15.50
N LEU A 208 -15.91 -9.56 16.49
CA LEU A 208 -16.79 -10.64 16.90
C LEU A 208 -18.21 -10.49 16.30
N SER A 209 -18.40 -9.60 15.32
CA SER A 209 -19.69 -9.45 14.67
C SER A 209 -20.14 -10.77 14.03
N GLN A 210 -21.36 -11.19 14.37
CA GLN A 210 -21.91 -12.49 13.97
C GLN A 210 -22.22 -12.60 12.47
N GLY A 211 -22.21 -11.47 11.75
CA GLY A 211 -22.52 -11.42 10.32
C GLY A 211 -23.90 -12.01 10.02
N SER A 212 -23.94 -13.12 9.28
CA SER A 212 -25.16 -13.85 8.93
C SER A 212 -25.37 -15.14 9.73
N LEU A 213 -24.60 -15.36 10.80
CA LEU A 213 -24.77 -16.52 11.68
C LEU A 213 -26.08 -16.42 12.45
N ASN A 214 -26.76 -17.55 12.63
CA ASN A 214 -27.85 -17.65 13.59
C ASN A 214 -27.30 -17.99 14.99
N ASP A 215 -28.11 -17.82 16.02
CA ASP A 215 -27.71 -18.03 17.42
C ASP A 215 -27.17 -19.44 17.69
N ALA A 216 -27.75 -20.47 17.05
CA ALA A 216 -27.32 -21.85 17.27
C ALA A 216 -25.94 -22.14 16.67
N ASP A 217 -25.65 -21.58 15.50
CA ASP A 217 -24.34 -21.67 14.87
C ASP A 217 -23.31 -20.83 15.64
N TYR A 218 -23.69 -19.66 16.15
CA TYR A 218 -22.81 -18.83 16.98
C TYR A 218 -22.35 -19.57 18.23
N GLU A 219 -23.29 -20.13 19.01
CA GLU A 219 -22.95 -20.92 20.22
C GLU A 219 -22.03 -22.09 19.89
N ARG A 220 -22.26 -22.77 18.75
CA ARG A 220 -21.45 -23.90 18.31
C ARG A 220 -20.00 -23.52 17.99
N PHE A 221 -19.76 -22.31 17.48
CA PHE A 221 -18.43 -21.88 17.05
C PHE A 221 -17.77 -20.87 18.00
N SER A 222 -18.47 -20.42 19.03
CA SER A 222 -17.96 -19.52 20.06
C SER A 222 -16.68 -20.06 20.70
N ASP A 223 -16.65 -21.36 21.04
CA ASP A 223 -15.46 -22.00 21.62
C ASP A 223 -14.25 -22.00 20.67
N VAL A 224 -14.49 -22.19 19.36
CA VAL A 224 -13.43 -22.17 18.34
C VAL A 224 -12.90 -20.75 18.17
N ALA A 225 -13.80 -19.77 18.05
CA ALA A 225 -13.45 -18.36 17.95
C ALA A 225 -12.71 -17.86 19.20
N ALA A 226 -13.12 -18.30 20.40
CA ALA A 226 -12.45 -18.00 21.65
C ALA A 226 -11.04 -18.62 21.70
N THR A 227 -10.90 -19.88 21.27
CA THR A 227 -9.60 -20.56 21.19
C THR A 227 -8.66 -19.85 20.24
N PHE A 228 -9.13 -19.46 19.05
CA PHE A 228 -8.34 -18.69 18.10
C PHE A 228 -7.96 -17.30 18.65
N THR A 229 -8.91 -16.60 19.27
CA THR A 229 -8.65 -15.31 19.93
C THR A 229 -7.61 -15.43 21.02
N ALA A 230 -7.61 -16.52 21.79
CA ALA A 230 -6.59 -16.80 22.80
C ALA A 230 -5.19 -17.00 22.19
N LYS A 231 -5.08 -17.67 21.04
CA LYS A 231 -3.82 -17.81 20.29
C LYS A 231 -3.30 -16.45 19.82
N VAL A 232 -4.18 -15.64 19.22
CA VAL A 232 -3.87 -14.27 18.79
C VAL A 232 -3.38 -13.43 19.98
N LYS A 233 -4.10 -13.48 21.10
CA LYS A 233 -3.72 -12.76 22.33
C LYS A 233 -2.34 -13.19 22.83
N LYS A 234 -2.04 -14.49 22.82
CA LYS A 234 -0.73 -15.00 23.21
C LYS A 234 0.40 -14.40 22.36
N GLU A 235 0.24 -14.35 21.04
CA GLU A 235 1.25 -13.73 20.16
C GLU A 235 1.36 -12.22 20.38
N VAL A 236 0.26 -11.54 20.61
CA VAL A 236 0.25 -10.11 20.98
C VAL A 236 1.00 -9.87 22.29
N ASP A 237 0.79 -10.72 23.30
CA ASP A 237 1.46 -10.62 24.59
C ASP A 237 2.97 -10.89 24.46
N ASN A 238 3.39 -11.83 23.60
CA ASN A 238 4.79 -12.05 23.25
C ASN A 238 5.43 -10.78 22.65
N LEU A 239 4.75 -10.15 21.68
CA LEU A 239 5.24 -8.93 21.01
C LEU A 239 5.28 -7.72 21.94
N LYS A 240 4.29 -7.58 22.83
CA LYS A 240 4.31 -6.58 23.91
C LYS A 240 5.49 -6.81 24.85
N GLY A 241 5.76 -8.06 25.22
CA GLY A 241 6.93 -8.44 26.01
C GLY A 241 8.26 -8.09 25.33
N ALA A 242 8.30 -8.10 23.99
CA ALA A 242 9.42 -7.63 23.19
C ALA A 242 9.50 -6.10 23.03
N GLY A 243 8.56 -5.34 23.61
CA GLY A 243 8.57 -3.88 23.66
C GLY A 243 7.71 -3.18 22.61
N LEU A 244 6.87 -3.90 21.86
CA LEU A 244 5.99 -3.30 20.86
C LEU A 244 4.71 -2.71 21.51
N HIS A 245 4.33 -1.51 21.10
CA HIS A 245 3.11 -0.85 21.60
C HIS A 245 1.87 -1.34 20.84
N ILE A 246 1.25 -2.39 21.37
CA ILE A 246 0.04 -2.99 20.79
C ILE A 246 -1.17 -2.74 21.70
N THR A 247 -2.27 -2.22 21.15
CA THR A 247 -3.59 -2.27 21.79
C THR A 247 -4.40 -3.41 21.18
N LEU A 248 -5.08 -4.18 22.03
CA LEU A 248 -5.95 -5.28 21.62
C LEU A 248 -7.34 -5.01 22.18
N ALA A 249 -8.32 -4.86 21.31
CA ALA A 249 -9.71 -4.60 21.68
C ALA A 249 -10.64 -5.57 20.95
N ALA A 250 -11.66 -6.08 21.66
CA ALA A 250 -12.75 -6.82 21.05
C ALA A 250 -13.90 -5.88 20.75
N VAL A 251 -14.50 -6.04 19.56
CA VAL A 251 -15.65 -5.26 19.11
C VAL A 251 -16.70 -6.28 18.68
N GLY A 252 -17.87 -6.22 19.33
CA GLY A 252 -19.03 -7.06 19.04
C GLY A 252 -20.29 -6.33 19.49
N TYR A 253 -21.36 -6.44 18.68
CA TYR A 253 -22.70 -5.98 19.02
C TYR A 253 -23.55 -7.17 19.43
#